data_AF-A0A1V5L6Z3-F1
#
_entry.id   AF-A0A1V5L6Z3-F1
#
_cell.length_a   1.000
_cell.length_b   1.000
_cell.length_c   1.000
_cell.angle_alpha   90.00
_cell.angle_beta   90.00
_cell.angle_gamma   90.00
#
_symmetry.space_group_name_H-M   'P 1'
#
loop_
_entity.id
_entity.type
_entity.pdbx_description
1 polymer ?
#
loop_
_entity_poly.entity_id
_entity_poly.type
_entity_poly.pdbx_seq_one_letter_code
_entity_poly.pdbx_strand_id
1 'polypeptide(L)'
;MLLPSALLRYFHFILATLAISALFAAGWFGRKGYDLARLPDFTRTEVIALFLRIAFIVTLLQFVIGPSLLLSLPVHGHSLAVWLLLLTGATIAGVMAWIIYRELGRAPAVLGRSYLVMLTLLTFTALFMAYGRHYYRERAVNPHRQAMMAKTEAFMWDAKAAQTRARMGMTREVYKSSGEKEFKANCAACHAENTTIVGPPLTEVRGLYAGNPQNLIAWARAPQVKRGGAPMPSFNHLPEKVLQEIATWILEGK
;
A
#
# COMPACT_ATOMS: atom_id res chain seq x y z
N MET A 1 0.98 -11.53 8.98
CA MET A 1 0.93 -10.49 10.04
C MET A 1 -0.14 -9.46 9.67
N LEU A 2 -1.16 -9.26 10.51
CA LEU A 2 -2.14 -8.18 10.32
C LEU A 2 -1.46 -6.86 10.66
N LEU A 3 -1.26 -5.98 9.68
CA LEU A 3 -0.76 -4.63 9.93
C LEU A 3 -1.77 -3.90 10.83
N PRO A 4 -1.36 -3.24 11.92
CA PRO A 4 -2.27 -2.52 12.83
C PRO A 4 -3.19 -1.52 12.10
N SER A 5 -2.68 -0.89 11.04
CA SER A 5 -3.45 0.03 10.18
C SER A 5 -4.54 -0.65 9.34
N ALA A 6 -4.45 -1.96 9.10
CA ALA A 6 -5.50 -2.73 8.41
C ALA A 6 -6.70 -2.96 9.33
N LEU A 7 -6.47 -3.30 10.60
CA LEU A 7 -7.53 -3.47 11.59
C LEU A 7 -8.28 -2.17 11.83
N LEU A 8 -7.57 -1.05 12.02
CA LEU A 8 -8.20 0.26 12.21
C LEU A 8 -9.05 0.69 11.01
N ARG A 9 -8.62 0.38 9.77
CA ARG A 9 -9.43 0.61 8.56
C ARG A 9 -10.72 -0.22 8.57
N TYR A 10 -10.62 -1.47 8.97
CA TYR A 10 -11.77 -2.37 9.02
C TYR A 10 -12.80 -1.92 10.06
N PHE A 11 -12.34 -1.55 11.26
CA PHE A 11 -13.20 -0.98 12.30
C PHE A 11 -13.83 0.34 11.84
N HIS A 12 -13.04 1.26 11.28
CA HIS A 12 -13.56 2.51 10.73
C HIS A 12 -14.66 2.26 9.67
N PHE A 13 -14.47 1.28 8.79
CA PHE A 13 -15.47 0.93 7.77
C PHE A 13 -16.73 0.31 8.37
N ILE A 14 -16.61 -0.66 9.29
CA ILE A 14 -17.76 -1.29 9.96
C ILE A 14 -18.59 -0.28 10.73
N LEU A 15 -17.94 0.60 11.49
CA LEU A 15 -18.65 1.63 12.26
C LEU A 15 -19.41 2.59 11.32
N ALA A 16 -18.83 2.90 10.15
CA ALA A 16 -19.48 3.76 9.16
C ALA A 16 -20.70 3.08 8.55
N THR A 17 -20.60 1.80 8.14
CA THR A 17 -21.74 1.07 7.58
C THR A 17 -22.84 0.88 8.61
N LEU A 18 -22.50 0.61 9.87
CA LEU A 18 -23.48 0.52 10.96
C LEU A 18 -24.18 1.86 11.22
N ALA A 19 -23.46 2.98 11.17
CA ALA A 19 -24.04 4.32 11.32
C ALA A 19 -25.04 4.64 10.19
N ILE A 20 -24.67 4.34 8.95
CA ILE A 20 -25.52 4.55 7.77
C ILE A 20 -26.77 3.67 7.85
N SER A 21 -26.61 2.37 8.15
CA SER A 21 -27.72 1.44 8.29
C SER A 21 -28.67 1.83 9.42
N ALA A 22 -28.15 2.30 10.55
CA ALA A 22 -28.95 2.78 11.67
C ALA A 22 -29.72 4.06 11.31
N LEU A 23 -29.08 5.05 10.67
CA LEU A 23 -29.77 6.25 10.18
C LEU A 23 -30.84 5.91 9.14
N PHE A 24 -30.55 4.99 8.23
CA PHE A 24 -31.52 4.50 7.25
C PHE A 24 -32.72 3.86 7.94
N ALA A 25 -32.49 2.95 8.90
CA ALA A 25 -33.55 2.30 9.66
C ALA A 25 -34.42 3.31 10.44
N ALA A 26 -33.80 4.27 11.14
CA ALA A 26 -34.50 5.35 11.84
C ALA A 26 -35.44 6.13 10.90
N GLY A 27 -34.97 6.45 9.69
CA GLY A 27 -35.79 7.08 8.66
C GLY A 27 -36.90 6.18 8.13
N TRP A 28 -36.58 4.91 7.83
CA TRP A 28 -37.50 3.95 7.24
C TRP A 28 -38.70 3.64 8.14
N PHE A 29 -38.44 3.34 9.41
CA PHE A 29 -39.47 3.08 10.43
C PHE A 29 -40.17 4.36 10.90
N GLY A 30 -39.56 5.54 10.69
CA GLY A 30 -40.17 6.83 10.98
C GLY A 30 -41.16 7.36 9.93
N ARG A 31 -41.35 6.65 8.81
CA ARG A 31 -42.29 7.07 7.76
C ARG A 31 -43.75 6.93 8.22
N LYS A 32 -44.56 7.95 7.94
CA LYS A 32 -46.00 7.97 8.25
C LYS A 32 -46.77 6.75 7.71
N GLY A 33 -46.39 6.25 6.53
CA GLY A 33 -47.01 5.08 5.88
C GLY A 33 -46.44 3.72 6.29
N TYR A 34 -45.50 3.66 7.23
CA TYR A 34 -45.00 2.37 7.74
C TYR A 34 -45.96 1.80 8.78
N ASP A 35 -46.48 0.59 8.54
CA ASP A 35 -47.37 -0.11 9.44
C ASP A 35 -46.60 -0.81 10.57
N LEU A 36 -46.85 -0.36 11.80
CA LEU A 36 -46.23 -0.89 13.03
C LEU A 36 -46.96 -2.12 13.58
N ALA A 37 -48.08 -2.55 13.00
CA ALA A 37 -48.76 -3.77 13.43
C ALA A 37 -47.85 -5.02 13.34
N ARG A 38 -46.78 -4.96 12.55
CA ARG A 38 -45.75 -6.01 12.44
C ARG A 38 -44.76 -6.05 13.61
N LEU A 39 -44.77 -5.04 14.48
CA LEU A 39 -43.89 -4.88 15.65
C LEU A 39 -44.76 -4.53 16.87
N PRO A 40 -45.59 -5.47 17.37
CA PRO A 40 -46.62 -5.18 18.37
C PRO A 40 -46.05 -4.72 19.73
N ASP A 41 -44.82 -5.12 20.06
CA ASP A 41 -44.18 -4.79 21.34
C ASP A 41 -43.43 -3.44 21.31
N PHE A 42 -43.37 -2.76 20.17
CA PHE A 42 -42.57 -1.54 20.01
C PHE A 42 -43.40 -0.36 19.52
N THR A 43 -43.26 0.77 20.21
CA THR A 43 -43.76 2.04 19.72
C THR A 43 -42.84 2.61 18.63
N ARG A 44 -43.41 3.42 17.74
CA ARG A 44 -42.64 4.12 16.68
C ARG A 44 -41.43 4.87 17.26
N THR A 45 -41.67 5.57 18.37
CA THR A 45 -40.68 6.40 19.04
C THR A 45 -39.53 5.57 19.58
N GLU A 46 -39.81 4.39 20.16
CA GLU A 46 -38.77 3.48 20.66
C GLU A 46 -37.89 2.94 19.54
N VAL A 47 -38.50 2.54 18.41
CA VAL A 47 -37.75 2.04 17.25
C VAL A 47 -36.84 3.13 16.67
N ILE A 48 -37.37 4.35 16.48
CA ILE A 48 -36.57 5.49 15.99
C ILE A 48 -35.45 5.81 16.97
N ALA A 49 -35.76 5.92 18.27
CA ALA A 49 -34.78 6.24 19.30
C ALA A 49 -33.68 5.18 19.39
N LEU A 50 -34.01 3.89 19.27
CA LEU A 50 -33.04 2.80 19.24
C LEU A 50 -32.03 2.99 18.11
N PHE A 51 -32.51 3.19 16.88
CA PHE A 51 -31.63 3.35 15.73
C PHE A 51 -30.83 4.66 15.77
N LEU A 52 -31.42 5.76 16.25
CA LEU A 52 -30.68 7.00 16.48
C LEU A 52 -29.60 6.84 17.57
N ARG A 53 -29.86 6.08 18.63
CA ARG A 53 -28.85 5.78 19.68
C ARG A 53 -27.70 4.99 19.10
N ILE A 54 -27.98 3.96 18.30
CA ILE A 54 -26.94 3.18 17.60
C ILE A 54 -26.12 4.14 16.74
N ALA A 55 -26.76 4.88 15.83
CA ALA A 55 -26.09 5.83 14.94
C ALA A 55 -25.23 6.84 15.70
N PHE A 56 -25.72 7.37 16.82
CA PHE A 56 -24.99 8.30 17.67
C PHE A 56 -23.74 7.66 18.27
N ILE A 57 -23.89 6.51 18.93
CA ILE A 57 -22.78 5.81 19.60
C ILE A 57 -21.69 5.43 18.59
N VAL A 58 -22.06 4.83 17.45
CA VAL A 58 -21.05 4.48 16.45
C VAL A 58 -20.41 5.70 15.81
N THR A 59 -21.14 6.81 15.64
CA THR A 59 -20.56 8.07 15.17
C THR A 59 -19.54 8.63 16.18
N LEU A 60 -19.82 8.55 17.49
CA LEU A 60 -18.84 8.93 18.52
C LEU A 60 -17.59 8.05 18.50
N LEU A 61 -17.76 6.73 18.33
CA LEU A 61 -16.62 5.82 18.19
C LEU A 61 -15.77 6.16 16.96
N GLN A 62 -16.37 6.69 15.89
CA GLN A 62 -15.61 7.17 14.72
C GLN A 62 -14.67 8.33 15.03
N PHE A 63 -15.01 9.19 16.00
CA PHE A 63 -14.11 10.27 16.45
C PHE A 63 -12.89 9.75 17.20
N VAL A 64 -12.89 8.49 17.63
CA VAL A 64 -11.71 7.83 18.21
C VAL A 64 -10.97 7.05 17.14
N ILE A 65 -11.68 6.20 16.39
CA ILE A 65 -11.08 5.28 15.42
C ILE A 65 -10.53 6.02 14.19
N GLY A 66 -11.22 7.06 13.70
CA GLY A 66 -10.80 7.85 12.55
C GLY A 66 -9.44 8.53 12.73
N PRO A 67 -9.25 9.34 13.80
CA PRO A 67 -7.95 9.93 14.11
C PRO A 67 -6.87 8.89 14.41
N SER A 68 -7.20 7.83 15.15
CA SER A 68 -6.25 6.74 15.42
C SER A 68 -5.76 6.08 14.12
N LEU A 69 -6.67 5.88 13.16
CA LEU A 69 -6.31 5.40 11.84
C LEU A 69 -5.35 6.37 11.14
N LEU A 70 -5.67 7.67 11.09
CA LEU A 70 -4.81 8.66 10.43
C LEU A 70 -3.40 8.69 11.01
N LEU A 71 -3.27 8.63 12.34
CA LEU A 71 -1.98 8.59 13.04
C LEU A 71 -1.19 7.30 12.78
N SER A 72 -1.87 6.19 12.49
CA SER A 72 -1.23 4.91 12.15
C SER A 72 -0.70 4.83 10.71
N LEU A 73 -1.02 5.81 9.86
CA LEU A 73 -0.67 5.80 8.43
C LEU A 73 0.72 6.43 8.17
N PRO A 74 1.45 5.97 7.13
CA PRO A 74 2.79 6.46 6.79
C PRO A 74 2.91 7.99 6.64
N VAL A 75 3.99 8.56 7.19
CA VAL A 75 4.23 10.02 7.24
C VAL A 75 4.20 10.71 5.87
N HIS A 76 4.59 10.02 4.80
CA HIS A 76 4.65 10.59 3.43
C HIS A 76 3.30 11.04 2.87
N GLY A 77 2.19 10.45 3.32
CA GLY A 77 0.86 10.87 2.90
C GLY A 77 0.32 12.08 3.66
N HIS A 78 0.95 12.46 4.78
CA HIS A 78 0.49 13.59 5.59
C HIS A 78 0.81 14.92 4.91
N SER A 79 -0.13 15.87 5.02
CA SER A 79 0.05 17.27 4.61
C SER A 79 -1.01 18.13 5.30
N LEU A 80 -0.77 19.44 5.41
CA LEU A 80 -1.74 20.37 5.97
C LEU A 80 -3.10 20.27 5.26
N ALA A 81 -3.11 20.12 3.94
CA ALA A 81 -4.33 19.96 3.15
C ALA A 81 -5.11 18.69 3.52
N VAL A 82 -4.42 17.55 3.74
CA VAL A 82 -5.08 16.30 4.21
C VAL A 82 -5.71 16.52 5.58
N TRP A 83 -4.98 17.13 6.51
CA TRP A 83 -5.49 17.42 7.85
C TRP A 83 -6.71 18.33 7.81
N LEU A 84 -6.66 19.41 7.04
CA LEU A 84 -7.80 20.32 6.88
C LEU A 84 -9.02 19.62 6.27
N LEU A 85 -8.84 18.84 5.19
CA LEU A 85 -9.94 18.09 4.57
C LEU A 85 -10.62 17.12 5.54
N LEU A 86 -9.82 16.37 6.30
CA LEU A 86 -10.34 15.40 7.27
C LEU A 86 -10.97 16.09 8.48
N LEU A 87 -10.39 17.19 8.97
CA LEU A 87 -10.97 17.99 10.04
C LEU A 87 -12.30 18.63 9.60
N THR A 88 -12.40 19.16 8.39
CA THR A 88 -13.67 19.67 7.85
C THR A 88 -14.73 18.57 7.84
N GLY A 89 -14.40 17.37 7.32
CA GLY A 89 -15.32 16.23 7.37
C GLY A 89 -15.72 15.86 8.81
N ALA A 90 -14.77 15.84 9.75
CA ALA A 90 -15.03 15.57 11.16
C ALA A 90 -15.92 16.63 11.83
N THR A 91 -15.74 17.91 11.51
CA THR A 91 -16.61 18.98 12.04
C THR A 91 -18.05 18.84 11.55
N ILE A 92 -18.26 18.50 10.28
CA ILE A 92 -19.59 18.23 9.71
C ILE A 92 -20.24 17.02 10.40
N ALA A 93 -19.48 15.94 10.61
CA ALA A 93 -19.93 14.78 11.37
C ALA A 93 -20.29 15.13 12.81
N GLY A 94 -19.57 16.08 13.43
CA GLY A 94 -19.82 16.55 14.79
C GLY A 94 -21.14 17.31 14.89
N VAL A 95 -21.43 18.18 13.91
CA VAL A 95 -22.73 18.86 13.78
C VAL A 95 -23.86 17.82 13.61
N MET A 96 -23.66 16.81 12.77
CA MET A 96 -24.62 15.72 12.61
C MET A 96 -24.86 14.97 13.93
N ALA A 97 -23.80 14.61 14.65
CA ALA A 97 -23.90 13.94 15.95
C ALA A 97 -24.66 14.79 16.98
N TRP A 98 -24.43 16.11 16.98
CA TRP A 98 -25.18 17.04 17.83
C TRP A 98 -26.67 17.10 17.47
N ILE A 99 -27.02 17.08 16.17
CA ILE A 99 -28.44 17.00 15.75
C ILE A 99 -29.07 15.68 16.22
N ILE A 100 -28.38 14.55 16.04
CA ILE A 100 -28.87 13.24 16.51
C ILE A 100 -29.10 13.28 18.03
N TYR A 101 -28.18 13.84 18.79
CA TYR A 101 -28.31 14.01 20.24
C TYR A 101 -29.55 14.84 20.62
N ARG A 102 -29.80 15.95 19.92
CA ARG A 102 -31.01 16.76 20.14
C ARG A 102 -32.30 16.02 19.78
N GLU A 103 -32.30 15.24 18.71
CA GLU A 103 -33.46 14.43 18.33
C GLU A 103 -33.72 13.31 19.36
N LEU A 104 -32.67 12.69 19.91
CA LEU A 104 -32.81 11.71 20.99
C LEU A 104 -33.49 12.27 22.24
N GLY A 105 -33.19 13.53 22.60
CA GLY A 105 -33.86 14.21 23.71
C GLY A 105 -35.32 14.58 23.46
N ARG A 106 -35.75 14.66 22.18
CA ARG A 106 -37.13 15.00 21.79
C ARG A 106 -38.05 13.79 21.68
N ALA A 107 -37.49 12.58 21.62
CA ALA A 107 -38.22 11.34 21.40
C ALA A 107 -39.23 11.44 20.21
N PRO A 108 -38.76 11.74 18.98
CA PRO A 108 -39.64 12.03 17.86
C PRO A 108 -40.36 10.78 17.38
N ALA A 109 -41.67 10.91 17.16
CA ALA A 109 -42.45 9.91 16.42
C ALA A 109 -42.18 9.98 14.90
N VAL A 110 -41.70 11.13 14.39
CA VAL A 110 -41.35 11.35 12.98
C VAL A 110 -40.17 12.32 12.91
N LEU A 111 -39.16 12.02 12.10
CA LEU A 111 -37.95 12.86 11.98
C LEU A 111 -38.12 14.07 11.03
N GLY A 112 -38.98 13.97 10.01
CA GLY A 112 -39.32 15.12 9.14
C GLY A 112 -38.09 15.83 8.54
N ARG A 113 -37.95 17.14 8.76
CA ARG A 113 -36.86 17.96 8.21
C ARG A 113 -35.49 17.64 8.84
N SER A 114 -35.43 17.21 10.10
CA SER A 114 -34.17 16.86 10.75
C SER A 114 -33.49 15.70 10.03
N TYR A 115 -34.28 14.75 9.52
CA TYR A 115 -33.78 13.63 8.72
C TYR A 115 -33.07 14.05 7.44
N LEU A 116 -33.67 14.99 6.69
CA LEU A 116 -33.05 15.51 5.47
C LEU A 116 -31.73 16.21 5.78
N VAL A 117 -31.67 17.01 6.85
CA VAL A 117 -30.43 17.65 7.28
C VAL A 117 -29.37 16.62 7.66
N MET A 118 -29.74 15.57 8.41
CA MET A 118 -28.83 14.48 8.77
C MET A 118 -28.28 13.76 7.52
N LEU A 119 -29.13 13.46 6.54
CA LEU A 119 -28.70 12.86 5.27
C LEU A 119 -27.74 13.76 4.50
N THR A 120 -28.05 15.06 4.39
CA THR A 120 -27.16 16.02 3.71
C THR A 120 -25.80 16.10 4.40
N LEU A 121 -25.75 16.23 5.73
CA LEU A 121 -24.49 16.29 6.48
C LEU A 121 -23.69 14.99 6.36
N LEU A 122 -24.36 13.84 6.39
CA LEU A 122 -23.74 12.53 6.18
C LEU A 122 -23.11 12.43 4.78
N THR A 123 -23.82 12.86 3.73
CA THR A 123 -23.31 12.87 2.37
C THR A 123 -22.06 13.75 2.26
N PHE A 124 -22.09 14.97 2.78
CA PHE A 124 -20.91 15.84 2.77
C PHE A 124 -19.75 15.23 3.55
N THR A 125 -20.01 14.70 4.75
CA THR A 125 -18.99 13.99 5.55
C THR A 125 -18.33 12.87 4.73
N ALA A 126 -19.13 12.03 4.07
CA ALA A 126 -18.63 10.93 3.25
C ALA A 126 -17.80 11.42 2.05
N LEU A 127 -18.19 12.52 1.40
CA LEU A 127 -17.43 13.13 0.31
C LEU A 127 -16.07 13.65 0.78
N PHE A 128 -16.01 14.38 1.90
CA PHE A 128 -14.76 14.84 2.48
C PHE A 128 -13.84 13.67 2.88
N MET A 129 -14.39 12.61 3.48
CA MET A 129 -13.63 11.41 3.83
C MET A 129 -13.11 10.67 2.59
N ALA A 130 -13.94 10.53 1.54
CA ALA A 130 -13.56 9.87 0.30
C ALA A 130 -12.46 10.65 -0.43
N TYR A 131 -12.63 11.97 -0.56
CA TYR A 131 -11.65 12.84 -1.20
C TYR A 131 -10.35 12.93 -0.39
N GLY A 132 -10.44 13.10 0.94
CA GLY A 132 -9.28 13.10 1.83
C GLY A 132 -8.48 11.80 1.75
N ARG A 133 -9.16 10.64 1.71
CA ARG A 133 -8.52 9.34 1.50
C ARG A 133 -7.82 9.25 0.14
N HIS A 134 -8.48 9.72 -0.92
CA HIS A 134 -7.90 9.72 -2.26
C HIS A 134 -6.64 10.59 -2.32
N TYR A 135 -6.72 11.81 -1.80
CA TYR A 135 -5.62 12.79 -1.79
C TYR A 135 -4.44 12.31 -0.94
N TYR A 136 -4.69 11.74 0.24
CA TYR A 136 -3.66 11.09 1.06
C TYR A 136 -2.94 9.98 0.28
N ARG A 137 -3.68 9.11 -0.40
CA ARG A 137 -3.12 7.96 -1.15
C ARG A 137 -2.28 8.42 -2.33
N GLU A 138 -2.74 9.43 -3.05
CA GLU A 138 -2.01 10.01 -4.18
C GLU A 138 -0.65 10.52 -3.72
N ARG A 139 -0.60 11.32 -2.63
CA ARG A 139 0.65 11.78 -2.02
C ARG A 139 1.54 10.65 -1.51
N ALA A 140 0.97 9.67 -0.81
CA ALA A 140 1.75 8.58 -0.23
C ALA A 140 2.47 7.73 -1.30
N VAL A 141 1.90 7.61 -2.50
CA VAL A 141 2.46 6.82 -3.61
C VAL A 141 3.33 7.65 -4.55
N ASN A 142 3.18 8.99 -4.56
CA ASN A 142 3.84 9.88 -5.52
C ASN A 142 5.37 9.74 -5.55
N PRO A 143 6.11 9.70 -4.41
CA PRO A 143 7.57 9.55 -4.44
C PRO A 143 8.03 8.27 -5.14
N HIS A 144 7.34 7.15 -4.87
CA HIS A 144 7.64 5.88 -5.52
C HIS A 144 7.29 5.91 -7.01
N ARG A 145 6.17 6.55 -7.38
CA ARG A 145 5.78 6.74 -8.78
C ARG A 145 6.83 7.53 -9.56
N GLN A 146 7.35 8.62 -8.99
CA GLN A 146 8.42 9.41 -9.60
C GLN A 146 9.70 8.59 -9.78
N ALA A 147 10.11 7.84 -8.75
CA ALA A 147 11.28 6.97 -8.83
C ALA A 147 11.14 5.89 -9.92
N MET A 148 9.95 5.30 -10.05
CA MET A 148 9.66 4.32 -11.10
C MET A 148 9.67 4.97 -12.49
N MET A 149 9.06 6.14 -12.65
CA MET A 149 9.08 6.88 -13.92
C MET A 149 10.52 7.19 -14.37
N ALA A 150 11.37 7.71 -13.47
CA ALA A 150 12.77 8.00 -13.78
C ALA A 150 13.56 6.74 -14.19
N LYS A 151 13.35 5.60 -13.52
CA LYS A 151 13.98 4.33 -13.89
C LYS A 151 13.48 3.81 -15.23
N THR A 152 12.19 3.96 -15.51
CA THR A 152 11.59 3.57 -16.80
C THR A 152 12.15 4.43 -17.93
N GLU A 153 12.29 5.73 -17.75
CA GLU A 153 12.90 6.63 -18.74
C GLU A 153 14.35 6.25 -19.04
N ALA A 154 15.17 6.02 -18.00
CA ALA A 154 16.55 5.58 -18.17
C ALA A 154 16.62 4.24 -18.93
N PHE A 155 15.81 3.26 -18.54
CA PHE A 155 15.75 1.96 -19.21
C PHE A 155 15.31 2.09 -20.68
N MET A 156 14.31 2.92 -20.98
CA MET A 156 13.85 3.14 -22.36
C MET A 156 14.93 3.79 -23.23
N TRP A 157 15.69 4.73 -22.67
CA TRP A 157 16.85 5.33 -23.35
C TRP A 157 17.91 4.28 -23.66
N ASP A 158 18.30 3.48 -22.66
CA ASP A 158 19.31 2.43 -22.82
C ASP A 158 18.87 1.35 -23.82
N ALA A 159 17.60 0.95 -23.77
CA ALA A 159 17.01 0.00 -24.72
C ALA A 159 17.02 0.55 -26.15
N LYS A 160 16.67 1.83 -26.35
CA LYS A 160 16.72 2.48 -27.67
C LYS A 160 18.17 2.61 -28.16
N ALA A 161 19.10 2.97 -27.29
CA ALA A 161 20.52 3.03 -27.63
C ALA A 161 21.05 1.66 -28.05
N ALA A 162 20.73 0.60 -27.30
CA ALA A 162 21.08 -0.77 -27.62
C ALA A 162 20.47 -1.23 -28.96
N GLN A 163 19.19 -0.95 -29.20
CA GLN A 163 18.53 -1.25 -30.48
C GLN A 163 19.18 -0.50 -31.64
N THR A 164 19.57 0.77 -31.45
CA THR A 164 20.24 1.55 -32.50
C THR A 164 21.64 0.99 -32.80
N ARG A 165 22.43 0.68 -31.76
CA ARG A 165 23.72 -0.02 -31.92
C ARG A 165 23.56 -1.32 -32.69
N ALA A 166 22.51 -2.08 -32.37
CA ALA A 166 22.23 -3.33 -33.06
C ALA A 166 21.94 -3.15 -34.55
N ARG A 167 21.11 -2.15 -34.92
CA ARG A 167 20.82 -1.81 -36.32
C ARG A 167 22.06 -1.34 -37.08
N MET A 168 22.98 -0.65 -36.41
CA MET A 168 24.24 -0.20 -37.01
C MET A 168 25.31 -1.30 -37.11
N GLY A 169 24.98 -2.55 -36.78
CA GLY A 169 25.95 -3.65 -36.76
C GLY A 169 26.99 -3.53 -35.65
N MET A 170 26.82 -2.58 -34.72
CA MET A 170 27.66 -2.40 -33.52
C MET A 170 27.19 -3.30 -32.37
N THR A 171 26.75 -4.53 -32.70
CA THR A 171 26.31 -5.55 -31.73
C THR A 171 27.45 -6.26 -31.03
N ARG A 172 28.68 -6.14 -31.53
CA ARG A 172 29.83 -6.81 -30.93
C ARG A 172 30.25 -6.04 -29.69
N GLU A 173 29.68 -6.42 -28.53
CA GLU A 173 30.25 -6.04 -27.25
C GLU A 173 31.73 -6.43 -27.25
N VAL A 174 32.60 -5.43 -27.09
CA VAL A 174 34.03 -5.63 -26.91
C VAL A 174 34.23 -5.98 -25.45
N TYR A 175 34.30 -7.27 -25.16
CA TYR A 175 34.70 -7.77 -23.85
C TYR A 175 36.22 -7.62 -23.71
N LYS A 176 36.67 -7.19 -22.54
CA LYS A 176 38.10 -7.11 -22.21
C LYS A 176 38.74 -8.50 -22.13
N SER A 177 37.93 -9.52 -21.79
CA SER A 177 38.38 -10.90 -21.66
C SER A 177 37.24 -11.90 -21.94
N SER A 178 37.61 -13.17 -22.14
CA SER A 178 36.65 -14.28 -22.20
C SER A 178 35.85 -14.40 -20.88
N GLY A 179 36.51 -14.19 -19.74
CA GLY A 179 35.88 -14.22 -18.42
C GLY A 179 34.81 -13.14 -18.23
N GLU A 180 35.03 -11.91 -18.73
CA GLU A 180 34.01 -10.84 -18.68
C GLU A 180 32.76 -11.23 -19.48
N LYS A 181 32.97 -11.79 -20.68
CA LYS A 181 31.88 -12.23 -21.56
C LYS A 181 31.02 -13.29 -20.88
N GLU A 182 31.68 -14.33 -20.38
CA GLU A 182 31.00 -15.45 -19.74
C GLU A 182 30.34 -15.03 -18.41
N PHE A 183 30.94 -14.10 -17.67
CA PHE A 183 30.32 -13.51 -16.48
C PHE A 183 29.04 -12.75 -16.84
N LYS A 184 29.08 -11.89 -17.87
CA LYS A 184 27.92 -11.10 -18.30
C LYS A 184 26.76 -12.00 -18.75
N ALA A 185 27.06 -13.12 -19.40
CA ALA A 185 26.04 -14.07 -19.85
C ALA A 185 25.39 -14.86 -18.70
N ASN A 186 26.15 -15.19 -17.64
CA ASN A 186 25.72 -16.17 -16.64
C ASN A 186 25.45 -15.59 -15.24
N CYS A 187 26.09 -14.48 -14.88
CA CYS A 187 26.18 -14.03 -13.49
C CYS A 187 25.67 -12.59 -13.27
N ALA A 188 25.81 -11.71 -14.28
CA ALA A 188 25.51 -10.29 -14.16
C ALA A 188 24.03 -9.96 -13.90
N ALA A 189 23.11 -10.91 -14.15
CA ALA A 189 21.70 -10.74 -13.81
C ALA A 189 21.45 -10.68 -12.29
N CYS A 190 22.31 -11.32 -11.51
CA CYS A 190 22.16 -11.45 -10.05
C CYS A 190 23.24 -10.72 -9.26
N HIS A 191 24.42 -10.52 -9.86
CA HIS A 191 25.59 -9.91 -9.23
C HIS A 191 25.96 -8.59 -9.92
N ALA A 192 26.07 -7.53 -9.13
CA ALA A 192 26.62 -6.24 -9.55
C ALA A 192 27.90 -5.90 -8.79
N GLU A 193 28.63 -4.90 -9.29
CA GLU A 193 29.94 -4.52 -8.76
C GLU A 193 29.89 -4.12 -7.28
N ASN A 194 29.01 -3.18 -6.93
CA ASN A 194 28.97 -2.51 -5.62
C ASN A 194 27.62 -2.59 -4.89
N THR A 195 26.65 -3.29 -5.45
CA THR A 195 25.31 -3.37 -4.86
C THR A 195 24.75 -4.78 -4.92
N THR A 196 23.97 -5.14 -3.91
CA THR A 196 23.22 -6.40 -3.87
C THR A 196 21.98 -6.27 -4.75
N ILE A 197 21.89 -7.11 -5.79
CA ILE A 197 20.66 -7.24 -6.60
C ILE A 197 19.87 -8.45 -6.11
N VAL A 198 20.41 -9.65 -6.36
CA VAL A 198 19.91 -10.93 -5.84
C VAL A 198 21.01 -11.61 -5.04
N GLY A 199 22.20 -11.71 -5.65
CA GLY A 199 23.42 -12.16 -5.01
C GLY A 199 24.22 -10.99 -4.40
N PRO A 200 25.23 -11.29 -3.57
CA PRO A 200 26.12 -10.29 -2.98
C PRO A 200 26.91 -9.51 -4.05
N PRO A 201 27.38 -8.30 -3.73
CA PRO A 201 28.20 -7.51 -4.64
C PRO A 201 29.55 -8.17 -4.92
N LEU A 202 30.11 -7.95 -6.12
CA LEU A 202 31.40 -8.54 -6.51
C LEU A 202 32.57 -8.07 -5.64
N THR A 203 32.49 -6.86 -5.06
CA THR A 203 33.45 -6.40 -4.04
C THR A 203 33.49 -7.33 -2.83
N GLU A 204 32.34 -7.82 -2.37
CA GLU A 204 32.26 -8.78 -1.27
C GLU A 204 32.79 -10.16 -1.70
N VAL A 205 32.39 -10.64 -2.89
CA VAL A 205 32.85 -11.93 -3.43
C VAL A 205 34.38 -11.94 -3.54
N ARG A 206 34.99 -10.86 -4.04
CA ARG A 206 36.45 -10.70 -4.09
C ARG A 206 37.09 -10.79 -2.72
N GLY A 207 36.49 -10.19 -1.70
CA GLY A 207 36.97 -10.29 -0.32
C GLY A 207 36.92 -11.71 0.22
N LEU A 208 35.84 -12.44 -0.05
CA LEU A 208 35.64 -13.81 0.46
C LEU A 208 36.55 -14.85 -0.22
N TYR A 209 36.87 -14.67 -1.50
CA TYR A 209 37.60 -15.63 -2.32
C TYR A 209 38.95 -15.11 -2.81
N ALA A 210 39.51 -14.09 -2.15
CA ALA A 210 40.78 -13.48 -2.52
C ALA A 210 41.89 -14.53 -2.66
N GLY A 211 42.54 -14.58 -3.84
CA GLY A 211 43.61 -15.53 -4.13
C GLY A 211 43.18 -17.00 -4.21
N ASN A 212 41.89 -17.31 -4.14
CA ASN A 212 41.39 -18.68 -4.17
C ASN A 212 40.23 -18.88 -5.17
N PRO A 213 40.52 -18.85 -6.48
CA PRO A 213 39.51 -19.04 -7.52
C PRO A 213 38.83 -20.42 -7.44
N GLN A 214 39.51 -21.42 -6.90
CA GLN A 214 39.06 -22.82 -6.92
C GLN A 214 37.92 -23.01 -5.92
N ASN A 215 37.99 -22.32 -4.77
CA ASN A 215 36.88 -22.27 -3.82
C ASN A 215 35.67 -21.53 -4.38
N LEU A 216 35.86 -20.51 -5.21
CA LEU A 216 34.77 -19.81 -5.89
C LEU A 216 34.10 -20.72 -6.93
N ILE A 217 34.89 -21.48 -7.69
CA ILE A 217 34.37 -22.45 -8.67
C ILE A 217 33.60 -23.57 -7.98
N ALA A 218 34.16 -24.16 -6.91
CA ALA A 218 33.48 -25.18 -6.11
C ALA A 218 32.15 -24.65 -5.54
N TRP A 219 32.12 -23.39 -5.12
CA TRP A 219 30.90 -22.73 -4.69
C TRP A 219 29.88 -22.55 -5.81
N ALA A 220 30.30 -22.09 -7.00
CA ALA A 220 29.40 -21.91 -8.14
C ALA A 220 28.82 -23.25 -8.65
N ARG A 221 29.57 -24.34 -8.50
CA ARG A 221 29.13 -25.71 -8.83
C ARG A 221 28.09 -26.23 -7.84
N ALA A 222 28.29 -26.02 -6.55
CA ALA A 222 27.39 -26.52 -5.51
C ALA A 222 27.07 -25.43 -4.47
N PRO A 223 26.32 -24.38 -4.86
CA PRO A 223 25.98 -23.30 -3.94
C PRO A 223 25.03 -23.80 -2.85
N GLN A 224 25.20 -23.26 -1.65
CA GLN A 224 24.34 -23.54 -0.50
C GLN A 224 23.66 -22.26 -0.03
N VAL A 225 22.56 -22.40 0.72
CA VAL A 225 21.92 -21.25 1.37
C VAL A 225 22.72 -20.88 2.62
N LYS A 226 23.63 -19.91 2.48
CA LYS A 226 24.45 -19.38 3.60
C LYS A 226 23.76 -18.28 4.39
N ARG A 227 22.84 -17.54 3.76
CA ARG A 227 22.12 -16.40 4.33
C ARG A 227 20.66 -16.47 3.86
N GLY A 228 19.74 -15.89 4.62
CA GLY A 228 18.35 -15.77 4.17
C GLY A 228 18.29 -15.04 2.82
N GLY A 229 17.49 -15.54 1.87
CA GLY A 229 17.42 -15.02 0.51
C GLY A 229 17.12 -16.10 -0.53
N ALA A 230 17.04 -15.71 -1.81
CA ALA A 230 16.86 -16.65 -2.90
C ALA A 230 18.13 -17.52 -3.07
N PRO A 231 18.01 -18.85 -3.23
CA PRO A 231 19.16 -19.73 -3.43
C PRO A 231 19.82 -19.43 -4.78
N MET A 232 21.15 -19.38 -4.80
CA MET A 232 21.93 -19.31 -6.04
C MET A 232 21.78 -20.65 -6.80
N PRO A 233 21.48 -20.65 -8.11
CA PRO A 233 21.40 -21.88 -8.89
C PRO A 233 22.79 -22.49 -9.11
N SER A 234 22.85 -23.81 -9.30
CA SER A 234 24.10 -24.50 -9.65
C SER A 234 24.52 -24.21 -11.10
N PHE A 235 25.80 -23.93 -11.29
CA PHE A 235 26.41 -23.73 -12.61
C PHE A 235 27.22 -24.97 -13.06
N ASN A 236 26.84 -26.17 -12.61
CA ASN A 236 27.52 -27.41 -12.98
C ASN A 236 27.52 -27.72 -14.48
N HIS A 237 26.58 -27.15 -15.24
CA HIS A 237 26.50 -27.27 -16.69
C HIS A 237 27.60 -26.50 -17.43
N LEU A 238 28.30 -25.56 -16.77
CA LEU A 238 29.39 -24.82 -17.40
C LEU A 238 30.70 -25.65 -17.37
N PRO A 239 31.46 -25.66 -18.47
CA PRO A 239 32.79 -26.28 -18.52
C PRO A 239 33.73 -25.67 -17.47
N GLU A 240 34.64 -26.48 -16.92
CA GLU A 240 35.59 -26.03 -15.90
C GLU A 240 36.42 -24.83 -16.35
N LYS A 241 36.87 -24.84 -17.61
CA LYS A 241 37.62 -23.73 -18.20
C LYS A 241 36.83 -22.41 -18.16
N VAL A 242 35.52 -22.45 -18.44
CA VAL A 242 34.65 -21.26 -18.41
C VAL A 242 34.51 -20.73 -16.98
N LEU A 243 34.29 -21.62 -16.01
CA LEU A 243 34.23 -21.23 -14.59
C LEU A 243 35.55 -20.65 -14.10
N GLN A 244 36.69 -21.19 -14.56
CA GLN A 244 38.01 -20.64 -14.26
C GLN A 244 38.17 -19.23 -14.80
N GLU A 245 37.80 -18.99 -16.07
CA GLU A 245 37.87 -17.66 -16.69
C GLU A 245 36.97 -16.64 -15.97
N ILE A 246 35.75 -17.04 -15.60
CA ILE A 246 34.82 -16.20 -14.81
C ILE A 246 35.42 -15.88 -13.43
N ALA A 247 35.93 -16.90 -12.73
CA ALA A 247 36.47 -16.74 -11.39
C ALA A 247 37.71 -15.82 -11.38
N THR A 248 38.62 -16.01 -12.33
CA THR A 248 39.78 -15.14 -12.50
C THR A 248 39.36 -13.70 -12.77
N TRP A 249 38.39 -13.49 -13.67
CA TRP A 249 37.89 -12.15 -13.99
C TRP A 249 37.26 -11.45 -12.77
N ILE A 250 36.39 -12.17 -12.02
CA ILE A 250 35.80 -11.64 -10.78
C ILE A 250 36.89 -11.24 -9.80
N LEU A 251 37.92 -12.06 -9.60
CA LEU A 251 38.96 -11.84 -8.60
C LEU A 251 39.95 -10.73 -8.98
N GLU A 252 40.25 -10.57 -10.27
CA GLU A 252 41.12 -9.50 -10.77
C GLU A 252 40.44 -8.13 -10.76
N GLY A 253 39.10 -8.10 -10.82
CA GLY A 253 38.30 -6.87 -10.75
C GLY A 253 38.53 -5.92 -11.94
N LYS A 254 38.83 -6.45 -13.12
CA LYS A 254 39.20 -5.68 -14.33
C LYS A 254 38.38 -6.02 -15.56
#